data_AF-A0AA88GI16-F1
#
_entry.id   AF-A0AA88GI16-F1
#
_cell.length_a   1.000
_cell.length_b   1.000
_cell.length_c   1.000
_cell.angle_alpha   90.00
_cell.angle_beta   90.00
_cell.angle_gamma   90.00
#
_symmetry.space_group_name_H-M   'P 1'
#
loop_
_entity.id
_entity.type
_entity.pdbx_description
1 polymer ?
#
loop_
_entity_poly.entity_id
_entity_poly.type
_entity_poly.pdbx_seq_one_letter_code
_entity_poly.pdbx_strand_id
1 'polypeptide(L)'
;MKSFATLPFDVVSEILSFFNIEELIFVIGFTCTKWRTNVAFPIISKHVSENYNIDLHNFDDLFRTRDGRNVVRHILRRCVKYYANILSKYSKDDSGQTITHPPNLMEILSILKYYFSFFKCPYAQAKKPQTSHPSSKKGIFGNFLGSLFGKKHSNDTSNEPCFTTIINLNDPKDVKHVQLNTTEHPKANLDHLSKIALDGNAKVGKTAFLLCSMDGVVTNPLDPYLTTIGIDFRAKTFVIGDNIFSEKLQVWDKQSNLNWLPESYISNATFIFEMFSLTDRNTFDSLVETANNLDRFTKKEIILLGTGSDMHHLRCVTSQEASKFAFERLNGALYQDISLLETCEAKSIVWYACLLQYCLREK
;
A
#
# COMPACT_ATOMS: atom_id res chain seq x y z
N MET A 1 -3.33 42.42 -14.77
CA MET A 1 -2.55 41.86 -13.64
C MET A 1 -1.08 42.03 -13.94
N LYS A 2 -0.31 42.73 -13.09
CA LYS A 2 1.16 42.68 -13.20
C LYS A 2 1.58 41.23 -12.95
N SER A 3 2.34 40.66 -13.88
CA SER A 3 2.83 39.29 -13.80
C SER A 3 3.62 39.07 -12.50
N PHE A 4 3.46 37.90 -11.86
CA PHE A 4 4.29 37.42 -10.74
C PHE A 4 5.80 37.58 -11.01
N ALA A 5 6.21 37.65 -12.29
CA ALA A 5 7.58 37.88 -12.71
C ALA A 5 8.18 39.24 -12.28
N THR A 6 7.36 40.20 -11.82
CA THR A 6 7.81 41.54 -11.41
C THR A 6 7.93 41.75 -9.90
N LEU A 7 7.54 40.75 -9.09
CA LEU A 7 7.65 40.83 -7.63
C LEU A 7 9.09 40.52 -7.17
N PRO A 8 9.61 41.22 -6.14
CA PRO A 8 10.89 40.88 -5.52
C PRO A 8 10.89 39.45 -4.98
N PHE A 9 12.01 38.75 -5.08
CA PHE A 9 12.10 37.35 -4.66
C PHE A 9 11.78 37.14 -3.18
N ASP A 10 12.14 38.09 -2.32
CA ASP A 10 11.90 38.00 -0.86
C ASP A 10 10.39 37.98 -0.56
N VAL A 11 9.61 38.83 -1.23
CA VAL A 11 8.15 38.89 -1.07
C VAL A 11 7.51 37.59 -1.54
N VAL A 12 7.98 37.01 -2.65
CA VAL A 12 7.41 35.75 -3.14
C VAL A 12 7.86 34.56 -2.31
N SER A 13 9.06 34.59 -1.75
CA SER A 13 9.54 33.58 -0.80
C SER A 13 8.68 33.58 0.47
N GLU A 14 8.37 34.76 1.01
CA GLU A 14 7.46 34.90 2.14
C GLU A 14 6.06 34.36 1.81
N ILE A 15 5.49 34.71 0.65
CA ILE A 15 4.18 34.18 0.22
C ILE A 15 4.22 32.65 0.10
N LEU A 16 5.24 32.09 -0.54
CA LEU A 16 5.36 30.64 -0.72
C LEU A 16 5.65 29.88 0.58
N SER A 17 6.15 30.55 1.62
CA SER A 17 6.34 29.94 2.94
C SER A 17 5.02 29.56 3.63
N PHE A 18 3.90 30.14 3.20
CA PHE A 18 2.57 29.78 3.68
C PHE A 18 1.94 28.60 2.92
N PHE A 19 2.53 28.18 1.80
CA PHE A 19 2.03 27.04 1.05
C PHE A 19 2.40 25.73 1.76
N ASN A 20 1.54 24.73 1.61
CA ASN A 20 1.91 23.39 2.01
C ASN A 20 3.14 22.94 1.18
N ILE A 21 4.16 22.42 1.85
CA ILE A 21 5.40 21.96 1.22
C ILE A 21 5.15 20.93 0.11
N GLU A 22 4.12 20.10 0.29
CA GLU A 22 3.72 19.07 -0.64
C GLU A 22 3.23 19.72 -1.95
N GLU A 23 2.37 20.74 -1.85
CA GLU A 23 1.91 21.53 -3.00
C GLU A 23 3.05 22.33 -3.62
N LEU A 24 3.93 22.92 -2.80
CA LEU A 24 5.06 23.71 -3.27
C LEU A 24 6.02 22.88 -4.12
N ILE A 25 6.39 21.67 -3.67
CA ILE A 25 7.28 20.76 -4.42
C ILE A 25 6.69 20.44 -5.79
N PHE A 26 5.39 20.19 -5.86
CA PHE A 26 4.72 19.85 -7.12
C PHE A 26 4.56 21.08 -8.03
N VAL A 27 3.98 22.17 -7.54
CA VAL A 27 3.73 23.38 -8.34
C VAL A 27 5.04 23.97 -8.87
N ILE A 28 6.09 24.01 -8.03
CA ILE A 28 7.35 24.65 -8.41
C ILE A 28 8.16 23.82 -9.41
N GLY A 29 7.94 22.51 -9.48
CA GLY A 29 8.63 21.60 -10.38
C GLY A 29 8.50 21.98 -11.85
N PHE A 30 7.43 22.66 -12.23
CA PHE A 30 7.16 23.14 -13.59
C PHE A 30 7.61 24.58 -13.88
N THR A 31 8.23 25.24 -12.91
CA THR A 31 8.71 26.62 -13.08
C THR A 31 10.16 26.65 -13.59
N CYS A 32 10.59 27.81 -14.09
CA CYS A 32 11.96 27.94 -14.59
C CYS A 32 13.01 27.81 -13.46
N THR A 33 14.24 27.43 -13.83
CA THR A 33 15.33 27.13 -12.89
C THR A 33 15.60 28.27 -11.89
N LYS A 34 15.40 29.53 -12.29
CA LYS A 34 15.57 30.69 -11.42
C LYS A 34 14.62 30.66 -10.21
N TRP A 35 13.35 30.34 -10.44
CA TRP A 35 12.33 30.23 -9.39
C TRP A 35 12.57 29.02 -8.48
N ARG A 36 12.88 27.87 -9.09
CA ARG A 36 13.22 26.65 -8.35
C ARG A 36 14.41 26.87 -7.41
N THR A 37 15.48 27.49 -7.90
CA THR A 37 16.74 27.64 -7.16
C THR A 37 16.68 28.76 -6.12
N ASN A 38 16.15 29.93 -6.47
CA ASN A 38 16.29 31.12 -5.63
C ASN A 38 15.12 31.32 -4.65
N VAL A 39 13.97 30.71 -4.90
CA VAL A 39 12.75 30.96 -4.10
C VAL A 39 12.31 29.70 -3.38
N ALA A 40 12.10 28.61 -4.11
CA ALA A 40 11.50 27.41 -3.53
C ALA A 40 12.52 26.53 -2.81
N PHE A 41 13.69 26.34 -3.39
CA PHE A 41 14.69 25.44 -2.84
C PHE A 41 15.13 25.81 -1.41
N PRO A 42 15.32 27.07 -1.01
CA PRO A 42 15.62 27.42 0.38
C PRO A 42 14.54 26.98 1.38
N ILE A 43 13.26 27.15 1.01
CA ILE A 43 12.11 26.74 1.83
C ILE A 43 12.07 25.20 1.93
N ILE A 44 12.24 24.54 0.79
CA ILE A 44 12.20 23.08 0.67
C ILE A 44 13.35 22.41 1.41
N SER A 45 14.59 22.82 1.15
CA SER A 45 15.77 22.25 1.79
C SER A 45 15.71 22.40 3.30
N LYS A 46 15.27 23.55 3.82
CA LYS A 46 15.06 23.77 5.25
C LYS A 46 14.04 22.79 5.82
N HIS A 47 12.85 22.70 5.21
CA HIS A 47 11.81 21.77 5.67
C HIS A 47 12.29 20.32 5.64
N VAL A 48 13.01 19.93 4.58
CA VAL A 48 13.51 18.56 4.41
C VAL A 48 14.57 18.22 5.46
N SER A 49 15.49 19.14 5.74
CA SER A 49 16.51 18.96 6.78
C SER A 49 15.86 18.86 8.18
N GLU A 50 14.91 19.74 8.51
CA GLU A 50 14.24 19.75 9.81
C GLU A 50 13.38 18.50 10.08
N ASN A 51 12.67 17.99 9.06
CA ASN A 51 11.69 16.91 9.26
C ASN A 51 12.22 15.52 8.93
N TYR A 52 13.23 15.42 8.06
CA TYR A 52 13.76 14.15 7.58
C TYR A 52 15.26 13.97 7.85
N ASN A 53 15.94 14.99 8.39
CA ASN A 53 17.40 14.98 8.63
C ASN A 53 18.19 14.65 7.34
N ILE A 54 17.73 15.22 6.22
CA ILE A 54 18.35 15.09 4.90
C ILE A 54 18.75 16.47 4.41
N ASP A 55 20.03 16.62 4.08
CA ASP A 55 20.54 17.85 3.48
C ASP A 55 20.53 17.74 1.96
N LEU A 56 19.75 18.60 1.32
CA LEU A 56 19.73 18.74 -0.14
C LEU A 56 20.67 19.89 -0.53
N HIS A 57 21.38 19.75 -1.65
CA HIS A 57 22.27 20.80 -2.16
C HIS A 57 21.63 21.64 -3.27
N ASN A 58 20.70 21.06 -4.01
CA ASN A 58 19.91 21.76 -5.04
C ASN A 58 18.52 21.12 -5.22
N PHE A 59 17.62 21.82 -5.92
CA PHE A 59 16.25 21.33 -6.13
C PHE A 59 16.18 19.99 -6.86
N ASP A 60 17.09 19.74 -7.81
CA ASP A 60 17.09 18.49 -8.57
C ASP A 60 17.45 17.27 -7.69
N ASP A 61 18.07 17.48 -6.52
CA ASP A 61 18.40 16.39 -5.59
C ASP A 61 17.16 15.65 -5.09
N LEU A 62 16.01 16.34 -5.00
CA LEU A 62 14.70 15.72 -4.70
C LEU A 62 14.34 14.59 -5.66
N PHE A 63 14.77 14.69 -6.92
CA PHE A 63 14.38 13.75 -7.97
C PHE A 63 15.54 12.84 -8.40
N ARG A 64 16.79 13.24 -8.13
CA ARG A 64 18.00 12.52 -8.55
C ARG A 64 18.63 11.68 -7.45
N THR A 65 18.62 12.12 -6.20
CA THR A 65 19.25 11.40 -5.09
C THR A 65 18.32 10.34 -4.50
N ARG A 66 18.87 9.31 -3.85
CA ARG A 66 18.06 8.29 -3.16
C ARG A 66 17.18 8.93 -2.10
N ASP A 67 17.77 9.77 -1.26
CA ASP A 67 17.12 10.36 -0.09
C ASP A 67 16.06 11.38 -0.50
N GLY A 68 16.39 12.26 -1.46
CA GLY A 68 15.41 13.17 -2.06
C GLY A 68 14.22 12.43 -2.68
N ARG A 69 14.47 11.35 -3.43
CA ARG A 69 13.38 10.55 -4.00
C ARG A 69 12.54 9.85 -2.93
N ASN A 70 13.14 9.45 -1.81
CA ASN A 70 12.41 8.89 -0.67
C ASN A 70 11.48 9.94 -0.03
N VAL A 71 11.94 11.19 0.12
CA VAL A 71 11.10 12.33 0.57
C VAL A 71 9.91 12.52 -0.36
N VAL A 72 10.14 12.66 -1.66
CA VAL A 72 9.04 12.89 -2.60
C VAL A 72 8.08 11.70 -2.65
N ARG A 73 8.60 10.46 -2.59
CA ARG A 73 7.76 9.26 -2.53
C ARG A 73 6.90 9.23 -1.28
N HIS A 74 7.46 9.57 -0.13
CA HIS A 74 6.73 9.64 1.14
C HIS A 74 5.59 10.69 1.06
N ILE A 75 5.88 11.88 0.52
CA ILE A 75 4.89 12.94 0.28
C ILE A 75 3.77 12.46 -0.65
N LEU A 76 4.12 11.90 -1.82
CA LEU A 76 3.13 11.38 -2.78
C LEU A 76 2.22 10.32 -2.15
N ARG A 77 2.79 9.41 -1.36
CA ARG A 77 2.04 8.38 -0.65
C ARG A 77 1.07 8.99 0.38
N ARG A 78 1.46 10.04 1.11
CA ARG A 78 0.55 10.76 2.02
C ARG A 78 -0.58 11.45 1.27
N CYS A 79 -0.33 12.04 0.09
CA CYS A 79 -1.37 12.61 -0.75
C CYS A 79 -2.38 11.53 -1.21
N VAL A 80 -1.91 10.37 -1.69
CA VAL A 80 -2.80 9.26 -2.06
C VAL A 80 -3.63 8.80 -0.85
N LYS A 81 -3.01 8.72 0.33
CA LYS A 81 -3.69 8.33 1.58
C LYS A 81 -4.79 9.30 1.97
N TYR A 82 -4.58 10.60 1.79
CA TYR A 82 -5.61 11.62 2.03
C TYR A 82 -6.88 11.35 1.21
N TYR A 83 -6.76 11.06 -0.10
CA TYR A 83 -7.92 10.74 -0.93
C TYR A 83 -8.53 9.37 -0.60
N ALA A 84 -7.72 8.39 -0.20
CA ALA A 84 -8.23 7.12 0.28
C ALA A 84 -9.11 7.27 1.54
N ASN A 85 -8.75 8.17 2.45
CA ASN A 85 -9.57 8.51 3.62
C ASN A 85 -10.90 9.10 3.21
N ILE A 86 -10.91 10.01 2.23
CA ILE A 86 -12.15 10.56 1.67
C ILE A 86 -13.01 9.41 1.12
N LEU A 87 -12.48 8.62 0.18
CA LEU A 87 -13.24 7.53 -0.46
C LEU A 87 -13.79 6.50 0.53
N SER A 88 -13.04 6.16 1.57
CA SER A 88 -13.50 5.22 2.60
C SER A 88 -14.78 5.66 3.31
N LYS A 89 -15.01 6.98 3.42
CA LYS A 89 -16.23 7.55 4.02
C LYS A 89 -17.40 7.61 3.03
N TYR A 90 -17.12 7.77 1.73
CA TYR A 90 -18.14 7.83 0.68
C TYR A 90 -18.60 6.45 0.21
N SER A 91 -17.78 5.41 0.37
CA SER A 91 -18.09 4.02 0.03
C SER A 91 -19.18 3.48 0.98
N LYS A 92 -20.44 3.86 0.76
CA LYS A 92 -21.60 3.40 1.54
C LYS A 92 -22.01 1.96 1.26
N ASP A 93 -21.56 1.39 0.14
CA ASP A 93 -21.96 0.06 -0.29
C ASP A 93 -20.87 -0.96 0.06
N ASP A 94 -21.20 -1.92 0.92
CA ASP A 94 -20.31 -3.06 1.22
C ASP A 94 -20.05 -3.91 -0.05
N SER A 95 -20.89 -3.75 -1.07
CA SER A 95 -20.76 -4.35 -2.41
C SER A 95 -19.59 -3.79 -3.25
N GLY A 96 -19.12 -2.55 -2.98
CA GLY A 96 -18.03 -1.91 -3.71
C GLY A 96 -18.28 -1.60 -5.20
N GLN A 97 -19.52 -1.72 -5.71
CA GLN A 97 -19.76 -1.69 -7.16
C GLN A 97 -19.75 -0.28 -7.79
N THR A 98 -20.08 0.77 -7.05
CA THR A 98 -20.05 2.15 -7.57
C THR A 98 -19.85 3.14 -6.43
N ILE A 99 -18.72 3.87 -6.45
CA ILE A 99 -18.46 4.93 -5.48
C ILE A 99 -18.82 6.26 -6.11
N THR A 100 -19.67 7.02 -5.42
CA THR A 100 -19.77 8.46 -5.64
C THR A 100 -18.48 9.10 -5.13
N HIS A 101 -17.56 9.37 -6.05
CA HIS A 101 -16.31 10.04 -5.73
C HIS A 101 -16.43 11.56 -5.92
N PRO A 102 -15.52 12.35 -5.32
CA PRO A 102 -15.42 13.78 -5.64
C PRO A 102 -15.26 14.01 -7.15
N PRO A 103 -15.88 15.05 -7.73
CA PRO A 103 -15.89 15.27 -9.18
C PRO A 103 -14.49 15.48 -9.78
N ASN A 104 -13.54 15.97 -8.99
CA ASN A 104 -12.16 16.21 -9.40
C ASN A 104 -11.21 15.03 -9.11
N LEU A 105 -11.69 13.90 -8.59
CA LEU A 105 -10.83 12.78 -8.19
C LEU A 105 -9.94 12.30 -9.35
N MET A 106 -10.52 12.09 -10.53
CA MET A 106 -9.77 11.55 -11.67
C MET A 106 -8.71 12.52 -12.18
N GLU A 107 -8.99 13.82 -12.16
CA GLU A 107 -8.00 14.86 -12.49
C GLU A 107 -6.83 14.81 -11.51
N ILE A 108 -7.11 14.75 -10.21
CA ILE A 108 -6.07 14.68 -9.17
C ILE A 108 -5.25 13.38 -9.28
N LEU A 109 -5.91 12.24 -9.46
CA LEU A 109 -5.21 10.96 -9.64
C LEU A 109 -4.34 10.97 -10.90
N SER A 110 -4.74 11.67 -11.96
CA SER A 110 -3.91 11.83 -13.16
C SER A 110 -2.64 12.66 -12.89
N ILE A 111 -2.74 13.71 -12.07
CA ILE A 111 -1.61 14.53 -11.63
C ILE A 111 -0.67 13.70 -10.75
N LEU A 112 -1.20 12.99 -9.75
CA LEU A 112 -0.41 12.11 -8.89
C LEU A 112 0.31 11.05 -9.73
N LYS A 113 -0.39 10.39 -10.65
CA LYS A 113 0.19 9.41 -11.57
C LYS A 113 1.31 10.00 -12.43
N TYR A 114 1.17 11.23 -12.92
CA TYR A 114 2.23 11.93 -13.62
C TYR A 114 3.49 12.06 -12.75
N TYR A 115 3.33 12.47 -11.48
CA TYR A 115 4.47 12.56 -10.56
C TYR A 115 5.10 11.20 -10.24
N PHE A 116 4.29 10.17 -9.99
CA PHE A 116 4.77 8.80 -9.78
C PHE A 116 5.58 8.28 -10.98
N SER A 117 5.29 8.74 -12.21
CA SER A 117 6.03 8.33 -13.41
C SER A 117 7.51 8.74 -13.41
N PHE A 118 7.89 9.80 -12.67
CA PHE A 118 9.30 10.16 -12.48
C PHE A 118 10.06 9.19 -11.57
N PHE A 119 9.36 8.29 -10.87
CA PHE A 119 9.92 7.37 -9.89
C PHE A 119 10.11 5.94 -10.40
N LYS A 120 9.99 5.70 -11.72
CA LYS A 120 10.31 4.39 -12.33
C LYS A 120 11.71 3.93 -11.90
N CYS A 121 11.78 2.69 -11.41
CA CYS A 121 13.00 1.98 -11.05
C CYS A 121 13.90 1.86 -12.30
N PRO A 122 15.22 2.04 -12.16
CA PRO A 122 16.03 0.86 -11.88
C PRO A 122 17.05 1.12 -10.77
N TYR A 123 17.00 0.34 -9.69
CA TYR A 123 18.17 0.06 -8.84
C TYR A 123 18.10 -1.37 -8.28
N ALA A 124 17.89 -2.34 -9.17
CA ALA A 124 18.72 -3.53 -9.03
C ALA A 124 20.11 -3.09 -9.51
N GLN A 125 21.07 -2.91 -8.61
CA GLN A 125 22.45 -2.99 -9.04
C GLN A 125 22.59 -4.34 -9.75
N ALA A 126 22.83 -4.32 -11.05
CA ALA A 126 23.23 -5.51 -11.76
C ALA A 126 24.53 -5.97 -11.11
N LYS A 127 24.45 -6.89 -10.12
CA LYS A 127 25.60 -7.72 -9.78
C LYS A 127 25.91 -8.45 -11.08
N LYS A 128 27.03 -8.09 -11.72
CA LYS A 128 27.58 -8.88 -12.82
C LYS A 128 27.59 -10.34 -12.32
N PRO A 129 27.02 -11.30 -13.06
CA PRO A 129 27.17 -12.70 -12.69
C PRO A 129 28.67 -12.98 -12.61
N GLN A 130 29.14 -13.30 -11.41
CA GLN A 130 30.45 -13.92 -11.26
C GLN A 130 30.35 -15.26 -11.97
N THR A 131 31.10 -15.39 -13.06
CA THR A 131 31.30 -16.64 -13.77
C THR A 131 32.06 -17.59 -12.85
N SER A 132 31.35 -18.43 -12.11
CA SER A 132 31.91 -19.66 -11.57
C SER A 132 31.51 -20.81 -12.49
N HIS A 133 32.49 -21.37 -13.19
CA HIS A 133 32.33 -22.61 -13.95
C HIS A 133 31.82 -23.77 -13.07
N PRO A 134 31.09 -24.74 -13.67
CA PRO A 134 30.35 -25.74 -12.92
C PRO A 134 31.26 -26.91 -12.52
N SER A 135 31.26 -27.28 -11.24
CA SER A 135 31.68 -28.61 -10.80
C SER A 135 30.45 -29.46 -10.53
N SER A 136 30.36 -30.54 -11.30
CA SER A 136 29.36 -31.59 -11.24
C SER A 136 29.20 -32.19 -9.85
N LYS A 137 27.95 -32.46 -9.45
CA LYS A 137 27.56 -33.70 -8.75
C LYS A 137 26.05 -33.91 -8.90
N LYS A 138 25.72 -34.96 -9.66
CA LYS A 138 24.37 -35.54 -9.78
C LYS A 138 24.00 -36.20 -8.44
N GLY A 139 22.74 -36.04 -8.04
CA GLY A 139 22.20 -36.67 -6.82
C GLY A 139 20.68 -36.54 -6.70
N ILE A 140 19.97 -37.34 -7.50
CA ILE A 140 18.77 -38.12 -7.15
C ILE A 140 17.72 -37.44 -6.24
N PHE A 141 16.78 -36.72 -6.85
CA PHE A 141 15.34 -36.83 -6.57
C PHE A 141 14.59 -36.47 -7.85
N GLY A 142 14.56 -37.43 -8.76
CA GLY A 142 13.74 -37.39 -9.95
C GLY A 142 12.30 -37.82 -9.62
N ASN A 143 11.37 -37.17 -10.30
CA ASN A 143 10.03 -37.64 -10.61
C ASN A 143 8.96 -37.55 -9.50
N PHE A 144 8.38 -36.36 -9.31
CA PHE A 144 6.94 -36.29 -8.95
C PHE A 144 6.17 -35.02 -9.40
N LEU A 145 6.67 -34.19 -10.32
CA LEU A 145 5.89 -33.02 -10.82
C LEU A 145 5.93 -32.85 -12.35
N GLY A 146 6.24 -33.93 -13.08
CA GLY A 146 6.38 -33.93 -14.54
C GLY A 146 5.07 -34.05 -15.34
N SER A 147 3.89 -33.82 -14.75
CA SER A 147 2.59 -34.00 -15.43
C SER A 147 1.66 -32.77 -15.41
N LEU A 148 2.11 -31.58 -14.98
CA LEU A 148 1.22 -30.40 -14.89
C LEU A 148 1.63 -29.19 -15.75
N PHE A 149 2.64 -29.32 -16.61
CA PHE A 149 2.98 -28.26 -17.56
C PHE A 149 3.09 -28.80 -18.99
N GLY A 150 1.92 -29.14 -19.54
CA GLY A 150 1.73 -29.33 -20.97
C GLY A 150 1.51 -27.98 -21.68
N LYS A 151 2.44 -27.66 -22.58
CA LYS A 151 2.33 -26.84 -23.80
C LYS A 151 1.40 -25.60 -23.79
N LYS A 152 2.04 -24.44 -24.01
CA LYS A 152 1.40 -23.24 -24.59
C LYS A 152 0.67 -23.58 -25.89
N HIS A 153 -0.62 -23.28 -25.95
CA HIS A 153 -1.25 -22.61 -27.09
C HIS A 153 -2.37 -21.68 -26.61
N SER A 154 -2.52 -20.60 -27.37
CA SER A 154 -3.45 -19.48 -27.36
C SER A 154 -4.88 -19.68 -26.82
N ASN A 155 -5.37 -18.59 -26.20
CA ASN A 155 -6.77 -18.23 -25.93
C ASN A 155 -7.60 -19.24 -25.14
N ASP A 156 -7.62 -19.06 -23.82
CA ASP A 156 -8.79 -19.46 -23.03
C ASP A 156 -9.00 -18.49 -21.85
N THR A 157 -10.11 -17.77 -21.91
CA THR A 157 -10.73 -17.06 -20.80
C THR A 157 -11.29 -18.11 -19.82
N SER A 158 -10.52 -18.46 -18.79
CA SER A 158 -11.02 -19.30 -17.70
C SER A 158 -11.89 -18.45 -16.77
N ASN A 159 -13.21 -18.60 -16.90
CA ASN A 159 -14.22 -18.19 -15.92
C ASN A 159 -13.93 -18.87 -14.57
N GLU A 160 -13.58 -18.11 -13.54
CA GLU A 160 -13.77 -18.54 -12.15
C GLU A 160 -14.96 -17.77 -11.56
N PRO A 161 -15.96 -18.44 -10.97
CA PRO A 161 -17.06 -17.76 -10.28
C PRO A 161 -16.53 -17.06 -9.03
N CYS A 162 -17.04 -15.86 -8.74
CA CYS A 162 -16.91 -15.26 -7.43
C CYS A 162 -17.89 -15.98 -6.49
N PHE A 163 -17.38 -16.70 -5.50
CA PHE A 163 -18.21 -17.36 -4.48
C PHE A 163 -18.24 -16.49 -3.22
N THR A 164 -19.43 -16.05 -2.82
CA THR A 164 -19.68 -15.55 -1.46
C THR A 164 -20.45 -16.65 -0.73
N THR A 165 -19.83 -17.30 0.24
CA THR A 165 -20.53 -18.23 1.14
C THR A 165 -20.96 -17.46 2.38
N ILE A 166 -22.26 -17.21 2.54
CA ILE A 166 -22.84 -16.80 3.82
C ILE A 166 -23.28 -18.08 4.53
N ILE A 167 -22.57 -18.49 5.57
CA ILE A 167 -23.02 -19.56 6.46
C ILE A 167 -23.74 -18.90 7.64
N ASN A 168 -25.06 -18.99 7.67
CA ASN A 168 -25.85 -18.60 8.84
C ASN A 168 -25.95 -19.82 9.77
N LEU A 169 -25.12 -19.89 10.80
CA LEU A 169 -25.13 -20.97 11.79
C LEU A 169 -26.16 -20.66 12.87
N ASN A 170 -27.43 -20.81 12.55
CA ASN A 170 -28.47 -20.97 13.57
C ASN A 170 -29.41 -22.08 13.08
N ASP A 171 -29.33 -23.23 13.75
CA ASP A 171 -30.19 -24.42 13.68
C ASP A 171 -29.70 -25.63 12.83
N PRO A 172 -29.35 -26.78 13.45
CA PRO A 172 -28.81 -27.97 12.76
C PRO A 172 -29.81 -28.77 11.88
N LYS A 173 -31.00 -28.25 11.55
CA LYS A 173 -32.06 -29.04 10.90
C LYS A 173 -32.43 -28.66 9.45
N ASP A 174 -31.91 -27.56 8.91
CA ASP A 174 -32.29 -27.09 7.55
C ASP A 174 -31.25 -27.38 6.46
N VAL A 175 -30.60 -28.55 6.49
CA VAL A 175 -29.77 -29.02 5.36
C VAL A 175 -30.64 -29.83 4.41
N LYS A 176 -31.43 -29.17 3.55
CA LYS A 176 -31.95 -29.74 2.28
C LYS A 176 -32.51 -28.63 1.38
N HIS A 177 -31.90 -28.51 0.20
CA HIS A 177 -32.21 -27.60 -0.92
C HIS A 177 -31.68 -26.16 -0.82
N VAL A 178 -30.39 -25.97 -1.12
CA VAL A 178 -29.86 -24.67 -1.56
C VAL A 178 -30.07 -24.57 -3.08
N GLN A 179 -31.01 -23.72 -3.51
CA GLN A 179 -31.09 -23.27 -4.90
C GLN A 179 -30.16 -22.05 -5.07
N LEU A 180 -29.19 -22.19 -5.96
CA LEU A 180 -28.27 -21.10 -6.36
C LEU A 180 -29.02 -20.17 -7.31
N ASN A 181 -29.38 -18.98 -6.86
CA ASN A 181 -29.89 -17.93 -7.76
C ASN A 181 -28.72 -17.08 -8.26
N THR A 182 -28.36 -17.27 -9.53
CA THR A 182 -27.39 -16.44 -10.26
C THR A 182 -28.11 -15.19 -10.79
N THR A 183 -27.83 -14.02 -10.25
CA THR A 183 -28.14 -12.75 -10.94
C THR A 183 -26.94 -12.36 -11.81
N GLU A 184 -27.09 -12.49 -13.13
CA GLU A 184 -26.10 -12.01 -14.10
C GLU A 184 -26.10 -10.47 -14.11
N HIS A 185 -25.08 -9.87 -13.50
CA HIS A 185 -24.77 -8.45 -13.65
C HIS A 185 -23.69 -8.27 -14.74
N PRO A 186 -23.74 -7.17 -15.52
CA PRO A 186 -22.80 -6.96 -16.62
C PRO A 186 -21.35 -6.94 -16.10
N LYS A 187 -20.51 -7.80 -16.69
CA LYS A 187 -19.08 -7.92 -16.38
C LYS A 187 -18.39 -6.59 -16.69
N ALA A 188 -18.07 -5.79 -15.68
CA ALA A 188 -17.00 -4.81 -15.81
C ALA A 188 -15.71 -5.59 -16.12
N ASN A 189 -15.06 -5.30 -17.25
CA ASN A 189 -13.76 -5.91 -17.59
C ASN A 189 -12.77 -5.53 -16.48
N LEU A 190 -12.30 -6.52 -15.73
CA LEU A 190 -11.34 -6.31 -14.67
C LEU A 190 -9.99 -5.91 -15.28
N ASP A 191 -9.52 -4.72 -14.95
CA ASP A 191 -8.25 -4.22 -15.51
C ASP A 191 -7.04 -4.84 -14.79
N HIS A 192 -7.13 -5.02 -13.46
CA HIS A 192 -5.98 -5.38 -12.62
C HIS A 192 -6.32 -6.26 -11.42
N LEU A 193 -5.31 -6.99 -10.96
CA LEU A 193 -5.34 -7.83 -9.76
C LEU A 193 -4.09 -7.56 -8.92
N SER A 194 -4.28 -7.09 -7.69
CA SER A 194 -3.20 -6.91 -6.73
C SER A 194 -3.38 -7.81 -5.52
N LYS A 195 -2.28 -8.48 -5.14
CA LYS A 195 -2.22 -9.32 -3.95
C LYS A 195 -1.63 -8.53 -2.78
N ILE A 196 -2.25 -8.62 -1.62
CA ILE A 196 -1.82 -7.98 -0.39
C ILE A 196 -1.51 -9.10 0.61
N ALA A 197 -0.28 -9.14 1.11
CA ALA A 197 0.10 -10.01 2.21
C ALA A 197 0.05 -9.23 3.52
N LEU A 198 -0.67 -9.74 4.53
CA LEU A 198 -0.59 -9.25 5.89
C LEU A 198 0.59 -9.94 6.61
N ASP A 199 1.51 -9.16 7.15
CA ASP A 199 2.68 -9.65 7.88
C ASP A 199 2.83 -8.96 9.24
N GLY A 200 3.61 -9.56 10.13
CA GLY A 200 3.87 -9.07 11.49
C GLY A 200 3.61 -10.12 12.57
N ASN A 201 3.88 -9.77 13.83
CA ASN A 201 3.87 -10.72 14.95
C ASN A 201 2.48 -11.31 15.24
N ALA A 202 2.44 -12.36 16.07
CA ALA A 202 1.19 -12.90 16.58
C ALA A 202 0.39 -11.82 17.31
N LYS A 203 -0.95 -11.85 17.23
CA LYS A 203 -1.88 -10.98 17.97
C LYS A 203 -1.79 -9.47 17.71
N VAL A 204 -1.02 -9.01 16.72
CA VAL A 204 -1.01 -7.60 16.28
C VAL A 204 -2.29 -7.15 15.58
N GLY A 205 -3.27 -8.03 15.36
CA GLY A 205 -4.56 -7.68 14.75
C GLY A 205 -4.68 -7.90 13.24
N LYS A 206 -3.86 -8.76 12.62
CA LYS A 206 -3.94 -9.08 11.17
C LYS A 206 -5.33 -9.57 10.74
N THR A 207 -5.86 -10.59 11.42
CA THR A 207 -7.19 -11.15 11.12
C THR A 207 -8.30 -10.14 11.39
N ALA A 208 -8.22 -9.40 12.49
CA ALA A 208 -9.15 -8.33 12.80
C ALA A 208 -9.15 -7.24 11.71
N PHE A 209 -7.97 -6.88 11.19
CA PHE A 209 -7.85 -5.95 10.08
C PHE A 209 -8.46 -6.51 8.79
N LEU A 210 -8.23 -7.78 8.46
CA LEU A 210 -8.83 -8.44 7.29
C LEU A 210 -10.36 -8.33 7.36
N LEU A 211 -10.96 -8.76 8.47
CA LEU A 211 -12.41 -8.74 8.67
C LEU A 211 -12.97 -7.31 8.65
N CYS A 212 -12.30 -6.38 9.33
CA CYS A 212 -12.75 -5.00 9.45
C CYS A 212 -12.68 -4.24 8.11
N SER A 213 -11.60 -4.45 7.33
CA SER A 213 -11.39 -3.78 6.05
C SER A 213 -12.18 -4.40 4.89
N MET A 214 -12.34 -5.72 4.87
CA MET A 214 -12.94 -6.44 3.74
C MET A 214 -14.41 -6.79 3.96
N ASP A 215 -14.75 -7.25 5.17
CA ASP A 215 -16.09 -7.76 5.51
C ASP A 215 -16.92 -6.74 6.30
N GLY A 216 -16.32 -5.62 6.71
CA GLY A 216 -16.98 -4.59 7.53
C GLY A 216 -17.27 -5.05 8.96
N VAL A 217 -16.62 -6.12 9.42
CA VAL A 217 -16.84 -6.71 10.75
C VAL A 217 -15.82 -6.16 11.74
N VAL A 218 -16.31 -5.47 12.76
CA VAL A 218 -15.50 -5.03 13.90
C VAL A 218 -15.42 -6.17 14.90
N THR A 219 -14.21 -6.61 15.23
CA THR A 219 -13.96 -7.60 16.29
C THR A 219 -13.88 -6.90 17.63
N ASN A 220 -14.64 -7.35 18.63
CA ASN A 220 -14.58 -6.76 19.96
C ASN A 220 -13.25 -7.16 20.63
N PRO A 221 -12.49 -6.21 21.22
CA PRO A 221 -11.26 -6.53 21.96
C PRO A 221 -11.48 -7.47 23.17
N LEU A 222 -12.72 -7.62 23.64
CA LEU A 222 -13.10 -8.56 24.71
C LEU A 222 -13.40 -9.98 24.19
N ASP A 223 -13.56 -10.17 22.88
CA ASP A 223 -13.79 -11.50 22.34
C ASP A 223 -12.53 -12.34 22.50
N PRO A 224 -12.65 -13.63 22.89
CA PRO A 224 -11.50 -14.49 23.03
C PRO A 224 -10.75 -14.57 21.69
N TYR A 225 -9.47 -14.18 21.72
CA TYR A 225 -8.59 -14.27 20.55
C TYR A 225 -8.48 -15.73 20.10
N LEU A 226 -9.25 -16.10 19.07
CA LEU A 226 -9.07 -17.35 18.38
C LEU A 226 -7.83 -17.22 17.48
N THR A 227 -6.84 -18.08 17.71
CA THR A 227 -5.70 -18.17 16.79
C THR A 227 -6.20 -18.68 15.45
N THR A 228 -6.02 -17.89 14.39
CA THR A 228 -6.33 -18.30 13.02
C THR A 228 -5.59 -19.59 12.69
N ILE A 229 -6.31 -20.67 12.41
CA ILE A 229 -5.71 -21.93 11.95
C ILE A 229 -5.65 -21.86 10.42
N GLY A 230 -4.44 -21.77 9.86
CA GLY A 230 -4.22 -21.79 8.42
C GLY A 230 -4.10 -20.40 7.78
N ILE A 231 -4.69 -20.27 6.59
CA ILE A 231 -4.64 -19.08 5.73
C ILE A 231 -6.08 -18.65 5.47
N ASP A 232 -6.39 -17.38 5.75
CA ASP A 232 -7.65 -16.76 5.35
C ASP A 232 -7.42 -15.78 4.19
N PHE A 233 -8.44 -15.63 3.35
CA PHE A 233 -8.35 -14.84 2.13
C PHE A 233 -9.67 -14.13 1.84
N ARG A 234 -9.59 -12.85 1.49
CA ARG A 234 -10.73 -12.07 0.98
C ARG A 234 -10.33 -11.38 -0.32
N ALA A 235 -11.29 -11.27 -1.23
CA ALA A 235 -11.14 -10.46 -2.43
C ALA A 235 -12.25 -9.44 -2.56
N LYS A 236 -11.90 -8.23 -2.98
CA LYS A 236 -12.86 -7.17 -3.26
C LYS A 236 -12.44 -6.42 -4.52
N THR A 237 -13.39 -6.18 -5.41
CA THR A 237 -13.18 -5.38 -6.61
C THR A 237 -13.56 -3.93 -6.33
N PHE A 238 -12.65 -3.02 -6.67
CA PHE A 238 -12.80 -1.59 -6.54
C PHE A 238 -12.94 -0.99 -7.94
N VAL A 239 -13.92 -0.11 -8.12
CA VAL A 239 -14.17 0.58 -9.38
C VAL A 239 -14.07 2.08 -9.17
N ILE A 240 -13.28 2.78 -9.98
CA ILE A 240 -12.97 4.21 -9.85
C ILE A 240 -13.28 4.93 -11.17
N GLY A 241 -13.86 6.13 -11.08
CA GLY A 241 -14.02 7.02 -12.23
C GLY A 241 -15.07 6.53 -13.22
N ASP A 242 -16.30 6.25 -12.82
CA ASP A 242 -17.36 5.75 -13.71
C ASP A 242 -16.92 4.57 -14.60
N ASN A 243 -16.24 3.58 -14.01
CA ASN A 243 -15.63 2.42 -14.67
C ASN A 243 -14.36 2.70 -15.51
N ILE A 244 -13.69 3.84 -15.33
CA ILE A 244 -12.38 4.11 -15.97
C ILE A 244 -11.29 3.17 -15.46
N PHE A 245 -11.39 2.71 -14.21
CA PHE A 245 -10.43 1.78 -13.63
C PHE A 245 -11.09 0.79 -12.69
N SER A 246 -10.77 -0.49 -12.85
CA SER A 246 -11.19 -1.57 -11.96
C SER A 246 -10.01 -2.38 -11.43
N GLU A 247 -9.94 -2.56 -10.12
CA GLU A 247 -8.86 -3.25 -9.42
C GLU A 247 -9.44 -4.29 -8.47
N LYS A 248 -9.06 -5.54 -8.62
CA LYS A 248 -9.38 -6.60 -7.65
C LYS A 248 -8.24 -6.69 -6.65
N LEU A 249 -8.53 -6.36 -5.40
CA LEU A 249 -7.59 -6.57 -4.31
C LEU A 249 -7.85 -7.93 -3.67
N GLN A 250 -6.78 -8.67 -3.47
CA GLN A 250 -6.74 -9.98 -2.83
C GLN A 250 -5.93 -9.88 -1.54
N VAL A 251 -6.60 -9.84 -0.39
CA VAL A 251 -5.94 -9.74 0.92
C VAL A 251 -5.80 -11.12 1.53
N TRP A 252 -4.58 -11.47 1.89
CA TRP A 252 -4.23 -12.76 2.46
C TRP A 252 -3.75 -12.59 3.90
N ASP A 253 -4.47 -13.22 4.84
CA ASP A 253 -4.11 -13.31 6.25
C ASP A 253 -3.52 -14.70 6.55
N LYS A 254 -2.34 -14.74 7.16
CA LYS A 254 -1.66 -15.98 7.51
C LYS A 254 -1.31 -15.98 9.00
N GLN A 255 -1.46 -17.14 9.63
CA GLN A 255 -1.01 -17.39 11.00
C GLN A 255 0.52 -17.20 11.18
N SER A 256 0.91 -16.54 12.27
CA SER A 256 2.29 -16.27 12.71
C SER A 256 3.14 -17.49 13.07
N ASN A 257 2.54 -18.70 13.18
CA ASN A 257 3.23 -19.90 13.69
C ASN A 257 3.94 -20.73 12.60
N LEU A 258 3.89 -20.27 11.36
CA LEU A 258 4.65 -20.84 10.26
C LEU A 258 5.87 -19.96 10.00
N ASN A 259 7.01 -20.33 10.62
CA ASN A 259 8.32 -19.66 10.57
C ASN A 259 8.90 -19.46 9.16
N TRP A 260 8.22 -19.96 8.13
CA TRP A 260 8.52 -19.67 6.74
C TRP A 260 7.22 -19.25 6.06
N LEU A 261 7.18 -18.02 5.53
CA LEU A 261 6.32 -17.78 4.38
C LEU A 261 6.86 -18.67 3.26
N PRO A 262 6.03 -19.46 2.57
CA PRO A 262 6.42 -19.92 1.25
C PRO A 262 6.87 -18.70 0.47
N GLU A 263 8.07 -18.72 -0.07
CA GLU A 263 8.60 -17.58 -0.83
C GLU A 263 7.61 -17.17 -1.94
N SER A 264 6.84 -18.13 -2.47
CA SER A 264 5.72 -17.93 -3.40
C SER A 264 4.62 -16.97 -2.91
N TYR A 265 4.47 -16.76 -1.60
CA TYR A 265 3.45 -15.90 -1.01
C TYR A 265 3.84 -14.42 -1.09
N ILE A 266 5.01 -14.09 -0.54
CA ILE A 266 5.54 -12.72 -0.56
C ILE A 266 5.99 -12.36 -1.97
N SER A 267 6.63 -13.29 -2.70
CA SER A 267 7.12 -13.02 -4.06
C SER A 267 6.02 -12.69 -5.05
N ASN A 268 4.76 -13.08 -4.80
CA ASN A 268 3.62 -12.76 -5.65
C ASN A 268 2.74 -11.62 -5.11
N ALA A 269 2.98 -11.12 -3.90
CA ALA A 269 2.24 -9.99 -3.34
C ALA A 269 2.60 -8.70 -4.08
N THR A 270 1.64 -7.83 -4.42
CA THR A 270 1.93 -6.46 -4.89
C THR A 270 2.30 -5.58 -3.70
N PHE A 271 1.55 -5.74 -2.60
CA PHE A 271 1.72 -5.00 -1.37
C PHE A 271 2.01 -5.92 -0.18
N ILE A 272 2.79 -5.42 0.76
CA ILE A 272 2.99 -6.03 2.08
C ILE A 272 2.49 -5.03 3.12
N PHE A 273 1.52 -5.45 3.92
CA PHE A 273 1.06 -4.67 5.07
C PHE A 273 1.78 -5.23 6.28
N GLU A 274 2.85 -4.54 6.67
CA GLU A 274 3.63 -4.87 7.85
C GLU A 274 2.93 -4.29 9.08
N MET A 275 2.53 -5.14 10.02
CA MET A 275 1.68 -4.74 11.14
C MET A 275 2.37 -4.95 12.49
N PHE A 276 2.24 -3.98 13.38
CA PHE A 276 2.65 -4.08 14.78
C PHE A 276 1.57 -3.51 15.70
N SER A 277 1.63 -3.84 17.00
CA SER A 277 0.72 -3.28 18.00
C SER A 277 1.34 -2.05 18.65
N LEU A 278 0.60 -0.95 18.72
CA LEU A 278 1.01 0.26 19.46
C LEU A 278 1.11 0.02 20.96
N THR A 279 0.49 -1.04 21.47
CA THR A 279 0.47 -1.40 22.89
C THR A 279 1.51 -2.47 23.28
N ASP A 280 2.26 -3.00 22.30
CA ASP A 280 3.33 -3.98 22.55
C ASP A 280 4.61 -3.59 21.81
N ARG A 281 5.54 -2.99 22.56
CA ARG A 281 6.84 -2.54 22.07
C ARG A 281 7.64 -3.64 21.37
N ASN A 282 7.54 -4.88 21.83
CA ASN A 282 8.32 -5.99 21.25
C ASN A 282 7.93 -6.24 19.78
N THR A 283 6.67 -6.01 19.43
CA THR A 283 6.18 -6.16 18.05
C THR A 283 6.73 -5.09 17.11
N PHE A 284 7.08 -3.92 17.65
CA PHE A 284 7.76 -2.87 16.90
C PHE A 284 9.26 -3.13 16.77
N ASP A 285 9.91 -3.56 17.86
CA ASP A 285 11.35 -3.84 17.84
C ASP A 285 11.69 -5.00 16.88
N SER A 286 10.81 -5.99 16.71
CA SER A 286 10.98 -7.07 15.73
C SER A 286 10.95 -6.59 14.27
N LEU A 287 10.39 -5.40 13.99
CA LEU A 287 10.37 -4.85 12.63
C LEU A 287 11.76 -4.62 12.05
N VAL A 288 12.79 -4.44 12.89
CA VAL A 288 14.18 -4.27 12.42
C VAL A 288 14.65 -5.52 11.67
N GLU A 289 14.39 -6.70 12.23
CA GLU A 289 14.70 -7.97 11.56
C GLU A 289 13.85 -8.15 10.30
N THR A 290 12.56 -7.85 10.40
CA THR A 290 11.65 -7.93 9.26
C THR A 290 12.11 -7.01 8.11
N ALA A 291 12.47 -5.76 8.38
CA ALA A 291 12.94 -4.81 7.37
C ALA A 291 14.19 -5.33 6.63
N ASN A 292 15.15 -5.92 7.35
CA ASN A 292 16.34 -6.52 6.74
C ASN A 292 15.99 -7.72 5.82
N ASN A 293 14.91 -8.45 6.14
CA ASN A 293 14.40 -9.53 5.30
C ASN A 293 13.60 -8.98 4.11
N LEU A 294 12.83 -7.91 4.32
CA LEU A 294 12.02 -7.24 3.31
C LEU A 294 12.86 -6.56 2.22
N ASP A 295 14.09 -6.16 2.54
CA ASP A 295 15.07 -5.69 1.56
C ASP A 295 15.32 -6.70 0.42
N ARG A 296 15.08 -7.99 0.64
CA ARG A 296 15.18 -9.01 -0.43
C ARG A 296 14.02 -8.91 -1.43
N PHE A 297 12.90 -8.33 -1.02
CA PHE A 297 11.69 -8.12 -1.80
C PHE A 297 11.62 -6.70 -2.40
N THR A 298 12.75 -6.18 -2.88
CA THR A 298 12.97 -4.81 -3.44
C THR A 298 11.92 -4.23 -4.41
N LYS A 299 10.98 -5.03 -4.90
CA LYS A 299 9.94 -4.62 -5.86
C LYS A 299 8.54 -4.50 -5.26
N LYS A 300 8.38 -4.71 -3.95
CA LYS A 300 7.07 -4.72 -3.28
C LYS A 300 6.80 -3.38 -2.59
N GLU A 301 5.54 -2.97 -2.61
CA GLU A 301 5.10 -1.77 -1.91
C GLU A 301 4.76 -2.12 -0.45
N ILE A 302 5.54 -1.60 0.49
CA ILE A 302 5.37 -1.85 1.93
C ILE A 302 4.55 -0.72 2.54
N ILE A 303 3.59 -1.09 3.39
CA ILE A 303 2.81 -0.18 4.22
C ILE A 303 2.98 -0.62 5.67
N LEU A 304 3.39 0.30 6.54
CA LEU A 304 3.50 0.03 7.98
C LEU A 304 2.21 0.44 8.69
N LEU A 305 1.64 -0.48 9.48
CA LEU A 305 0.40 -0.25 10.22
C LEU A 305 0.61 -0.48 11.71
N GLY A 306 0.31 0.54 12.53
CA GLY A 306 0.28 0.43 13.98
C GLY A 306 -1.15 0.22 14.48
N THR A 307 -1.48 -0.94 15.02
CA THR A 307 -2.84 -1.25 15.51
C THR A 307 -3.05 -0.85 16.97
N GLY A 308 -4.30 -0.63 17.35
CA GLY A 308 -4.68 -0.26 18.72
C GLY A 308 -4.50 1.23 19.00
N SER A 309 -4.72 2.08 18.00
CA SER A 309 -4.56 3.53 18.14
C SER A 309 -5.52 4.15 19.15
N ASP A 310 -6.67 3.50 19.39
CA ASP A 310 -7.68 3.84 20.40
C ASP A 310 -7.22 3.60 21.85
N MET A 311 -6.21 2.75 22.05
CA MET A 311 -5.70 2.37 23.38
C MET A 311 -4.60 3.33 23.87
N HIS A 312 -4.89 4.64 23.87
CA HIS A 312 -3.89 5.69 24.15
C HIS A 312 -3.11 5.48 25.46
N HIS A 313 -3.77 4.95 26.50
CA HIS A 313 -3.19 4.71 27.82
C HIS A 313 -2.20 3.53 27.87
N LEU A 314 -2.25 2.63 26.87
CA LEU A 314 -1.34 1.49 26.74
C LEU A 314 -0.27 1.72 25.67
N ARG A 315 -0.27 2.88 25.01
CA ARG A 315 0.65 3.17 23.91
C ARG A 315 2.11 3.12 24.39
N CYS A 316 2.89 2.26 23.76
CA CYS A 316 4.32 2.08 24.01
C CYS A 316 5.21 2.56 22.83
N VAL A 317 4.62 2.86 21.67
CA VAL A 317 5.31 3.31 20.47
C VAL A 317 4.69 4.62 19.99
N THR A 318 5.51 5.64 19.74
CA THR A 318 5.01 6.95 19.29
C THR A 318 4.82 6.96 17.77
N SER A 319 3.86 7.76 17.28
CA SER A 319 3.63 7.88 15.84
C SER A 319 4.84 8.49 15.12
N GLN A 320 5.59 9.36 15.81
CA GLN A 320 6.82 9.94 15.28
C GLN A 320 7.91 8.88 15.09
N GLU A 321 8.12 8.01 16.09
CA GLU A 321 9.11 6.92 16.01
C GLU A 321 8.78 5.95 14.86
N ALA A 322 7.52 5.53 14.75
CA ALA A 322 7.11 4.59 13.71
C ALA A 322 7.09 5.23 12.30
N SER A 323 6.71 6.50 12.18
CA SER A 323 6.82 7.25 10.92
C SER A 323 8.27 7.38 10.47
N LYS A 324 9.19 7.69 11.41
CA LYS A 324 10.63 7.75 11.13
C LYS A 324 11.16 6.38 10.69
N PHE A 325 10.77 5.31 11.37
CA PHE A 325 11.13 3.94 10.97
C PHE A 325 10.65 3.61 9.55
N ALA A 326 9.39 3.87 9.21
CA ALA A 326 8.86 3.64 7.87
C ALA A 326 9.58 4.46 6.79
N PHE A 327 9.96 5.69 7.11
CA PHE A 327 10.70 6.54 6.21
C PHE A 327 12.12 6.01 5.95
N GLU A 328 12.88 5.75 7.01
CA GLU A 328 14.31 5.40 6.95
C GLU A 328 14.56 3.94 6.58
N ARG A 329 13.77 3.01 7.15
CA ARG A 329 14.01 1.57 7.02
C ARG A 329 13.15 0.90 5.96
N LEU A 330 12.05 1.53 5.52
CA LEU A 330 11.12 0.97 4.54
C LEU A 330 10.97 1.87 3.29
N ASN A 331 12.04 2.57 2.91
CA ASN A 331 12.13 3.36 1.66
C ASN A 331 11.00 4.39 1.47
N GLY A 332 10.74 5.19 2.51
CA GLY A 332 9.69 6.21 2.48
C GLY A 332 8.28 5.64 2.52
N ALA A 333 8.08 4.45 3.09
CA ALA A 333 6.77 3.80 3.19
C ALA A 333 5.75 4.70 3.89
N LEU A 334 4.47 4.45 3.59
CA LEU A 334 3.39 5.04 4.39
C LEU A 334 3.37 4.32 5.74
N TYR A 335 3.24 5.10 6.82
CA TYR A 335 2.87 4.63 8.13
C TYR A 335 1.50 5.19 8.53
N GLN A 336 0.67 4.36 9.17
CA GLN A 336 -0.62 4.78 9.70
C GLN A 336 -0.94 4.06 11.01
N ASP A 337 -1.35 4.84 12.00
CA ASP A 337 -2.04 4.33 13.19
C ASP A 337 -3.48 3.99 12.85
N ILE A 338 -3.94 2.81 13.25
CA ILE A 338 -5.29 2.32 12.97
C ILE A 338 -5.97 1.78 14.23
N SER A 339 -7.23 2.16 14.40
CA SER A 339 -8.19 1.53 15.29
C SER A 339 -8.99 0.52 14.48
N LEU A 340 -9.25 -0.64 15.08
CA LEU A 340 -10.10 -1.67 14.49
C LEU A 340 -11.50 -1.67 15.11
N LEU A 341 -11.82 -0.67 15.94
CA LEU A 341 -13.16 -0.46 16.52
C LEU A 341 -14.12 0.18 15.51
N GLU A 342 -13.60 0.80 14.47
CA GLU A 342 -14.37 1.37 13.36
C GLU A 342 -13.84 0.86 12.02
N THR A 343 -14.75 0.62 11.07
CA THR A 343 -14.38 0.10 9.75
C THR A 343 -13.73 1.14 8.85
N CYS A 344 -13.94 2.43 9.11
CA CYS A 344 -13.51 3.49 8.19
C CYS A 344 -11.98 3.53 8.03
N GLU A 345 -11.23 3.40 9.14
CA GLU A 345 -9.77 3.41 9.13
C GLU A 345 -9.21 2.20 8.39
N ALA A 346 -9.70 0.99 8.68
CA ALA A 346 -9.27 -0.22 7.99
C ALA A 346 -9.63 -0.19 6.49
N LYS A 347 -10.87 0.19 6.13
CA LYS A 347 -11.32 0.36 4.73
C LYS A 347 -10.45 1.39 4.00
N SER A 348 -10.03 2.46 4.66
CA SER A 348 -9.19 3.50 4.07
C SER A 348 -7.77 3.03 3.70
N ILE A 349 -7.26 1.97 4.33
CA ILE A 349 -5.96 1.37 3.95
C ILE A 349 -6.10 0.55 2.67
N VAL A 350 -7.19 -0.20 2.53
CA VAL A 350 -7.45 -0.98 1.31
C VAL A 350 -7.73 -0.04 0.13
N TRP A 351 -8.48 1.03 0.35
CA TRP A 351 -8.64 2.12 -0.63
C TRP A 351 -7.29 2.74 -1.04
N TYR A 352 -6.40 2.94 -0.08
CA TYR A 352 -5.07 3.47 -0.36
C TYR A 352 -4.26 2.54 -1.28
N ALA A 353 -4.27 1.23 -1.04
CA ALA A 353 -3.60 0.27 -1.91
C ALA A 353 -4.16 0.30 -3.34
N CYS A 354 -5.48 0.40 -3.51
CA CYS A 354 -6.14 0.54 -4.80
C CYS A 354 -5.68 1.82 -5.55
N LEU A 355 -5.73 2.98 -4.88
CA LEU A 355 -5.32 4.25 -5.49
C LEU A 355 -3.82 4.30 -5.79
N LEU A 356 -3.00 3.73 -4.91
CA LEU A 356 -1.56 3.67 -5.10
C LEU A 356 -1.23 2.80 -6.33
N GLN A 357 -1.91 1.66 -6.49
CA GLN A 357 -1.75 0.81 -7.66
C GLN A 357 -2.12 1.55 -8.96
N TYR A 358 -3.22 2.31 -8.97
CA TYR A 358 -3.58 3.17 -10.10
C TYR A 358 -2.47 4.15 -10.48
N CYS A 359 -1.85 4.78 -9.46
CA CYS A 359 -0.80 5.78 -9.64
C CYS A 359 0.54 5.18 -10.09
N LEU A 360 0.88 3.99 -9.61
CA LEU A 360 2.13 3.31 -9.96
C LEU A 360 2.11 2.65 -11.35
N ARG A 361 0.93 2.43 -11.92
CA ARG A 361 0.76 1.79 -13.23
C ARG A 361 1.43 2.59 -14.35
N GLU A 362 2.20 1.89 -15.19
CA GLU A 362 2.69 2.43 -16.47
C GLU A 362 1.53 2.54 -17.49
N LYS A 363 1.56 3.57 -18.34
CA LYS A 363 0.53 3.77 -19.38
C LYS A 363 0.51 2.62 -20.38
#